data_AF-A0A8K0SEG6-F1
#
_entry.id   AF-A0A8K0SEG6-F1
#
_cell.length_a   1.000
_cell.length_b   1.000
_cell.length_c   1.000
_cell.angle_alpha   90.00
_cell.angle_beta   90.00
_cell.angle_gamma   90.00
#
_symmetry.space_group_name_H-M   'P 1'
#
loop_
_entity.id
_entity.type
_entity.pdbx_description
1 polymer ?
#
loop_
_entity_poly.entity_id
_entity_poly.type
_entity_poly.pdbx_seq_one_letter_code
_entity_poly.pdbx_strand_id
1 'polypeptide(L)'
;MSLMSLPLELRTRIWSLAVEPRRIMNVRIKKKLGERFSNKQRRQGKDILYEASSTPPPALMHVCHESRRYAPYQRAFTAGTEPRWTWVNFELDIFCVNSLYAIHDLVSHRHEVQRLRIRPDDHHQLYESATTYGALKILDEFVNLKEIRVVLSWGKLFWGDVFMWHCSGYHPRENIEFVDEGSGLVHTGPQLKLVGDWHTVFSFDREGNPPEPDRLQEEIEFALDDLWHLTMAQMYEIE
;
A
#
# COMPACT_ATOMS: atom_id res chain seq x y z
N MET A 1 36.82 17.89 -3.61
CA MET A 1 36.80 17.63 -2.16
C MET A 1 36.50 16.16 -1.94
N SER A 2 37.23 15.48 -1.04
CA SER A 2 37.04 14.06 -0.76
C SER A 2 36.11 13.88 0.43
N LEU A 3 35.27 12.84 0.43
CA LEU A 3 34.43 12.51 1.58
C LEU A 3 35.27 12.31 2.85
N MET A 4 36.50 11.82 2.71
CA MET A 4 37.40 11.52 3.84
C MET A 4 38.00 12.75 4.52
N SER A 5 37.92 13.94 3.92
CA SER A 5 38.39 15.17 4.57
C SER A 5 37.34 15.80 5.49
N LEU A 6 36.14 15.21 5.57
CA LEU A 6 35.05 15.69 6.43
C LEU A 6 35.13 15.06 7.84
N PRO A 7 34.81 15.83 8.90
CA PRO A 7 34.59 15.28 10.24
C PRO A 7 33.57 14.14 10.26
N LEU A 8 33.71 13.22 11.22
CA LEU A 8 32.86 12.02 11.31
C LEU A 8 31.38 12.35 11.43
N GLU A 9 31.04 13.45 12.11
CA GLU A 9 29.68 13.93 12.30
C GLU A 9 29.04 14.25 10.95
N LEU A 10 29.77 14.96 10.08
CA LEU A 10 29.29 15.29 8.74
C LEU A 10 29.17 14.05 7.86
N ARG A 11 30.14 13.13 7.92
CA ARG A 11 30.08 11.89 7.13
C ARG A 11 28.92 11.01 7.54
N THR A 12 28.70 10.84 8.84
CA THR A 12 27.53 10.13 9.39
C THR A 12 26.23 10.78 8.90
N ARG A 13 26.14 12.12 8.95
CA ARG A 13 24.95 12.83 8.48
C ARG A 13 24.72 12.64 6.98
N ILE A 14 25.77 12.67 6.16
CA ILE A 14 25.68 12.39 4.72
C ILE A 14 25.10 10.99 4.49
N TRP A 15 25.58 9.96 5.19
CA TRP A 15 25.03 8.61 5.03
C TRP A 15 23.57 8.50 5.46
N SER A 16 23.15 9.23 6.50
CA SER A 16 21.75 9.25 6.92
C SER A 16 20.83 9.96 5.91
N LEU A 17 21.35 10.97 5.20
CA LEU A 17 20.59 11.75 4.22
C LEU A 17 20.61 11.15 2.81
N ALA A 18 21.61 10.33 2.49
CA ALA A 18 21.75 9.69 1.18
C ALA A 18 20.75 8.53 0.96
N VAL A 19 19.84 8.30 1.88
CA VAL A 19 18.88 7.20 1.83
C VAL A 19 17.69 7.61 0.96
N GLU A 20 17.28 6.72 0.07
CA GLU A 20 16.14 6.94 -0.82
C GLU A 20 15.01 5.96 -0.52
N PRO A 21 13.74 6.39 -0.57
CA PRO A 21 12.60 5.49 -0.49
C PRO A 21 12.65 4.45 -1.62
N ARG A 22 12.47 3.18 -1.26
CA ARG A 22 12.42 2.07 -2.24
C ARG A 22 11.27 1.13 -1.95
N ARG A 23 10.94 0.32 -2.94
CA ARG A 23 9.84 -0.64 -2.89
C ARG A 23 10.35 -2.02 -2.46
N ILE A 24 9.89 -2.51 -1.32
CA ILE A 24 10.11 -3.89 -0.90
C ILE A 24 9.08 -4.77 -1.57
N MET A 25 9.51 -5.58 -2.54
CA MET A 25 8.65 -6.42 -3.36
C MET A 25 8.69 -7.89 -2.91
N ASN A 26 7.63 -8.63 -3.21
CA ASN A 26 7.56 -10.09 -3.15
C ASN A 26 8.07 -10.67 -1.82
N VAL A 27 7.61 -10.12 -0.69
CA VAL A 27 7.85 -10.75 0.61
C VAL A 27 7.08 -12.08 0.61
N ARG A 28 7.78 -13.18 0.88
CA ARG A 28 7.22 -14.52 0.90
C ARG A 28 7.65 -15.24 2.16
N ILE A 29 6.72 -15.93 2.78
CA ILE A 29 6.98 -16.83 3.90
C ILE A 29 7.01 -18.26 3.38
N LYS A 30 8.12 -18.97 3.60
CA LYS A 30 8.14 -20.43 3.45
C LYS A 30 7.93 -21.06 4.82
N LYS A 31 6.90 -21.90 4.92
CA LYS A 31 6.60 -22.67 6.14
C LYS A 31 7.22 -24.06 6.09
N LYS A 32 7.51 -24.62 7.25
CA LYS A 32 7.92 -26.02 7.40
C LYS A 32 6.74 -26.93 7.05
N LEU A 33 6.99 -27.92 6.20
CA LEU A 33 5.98 -28.89 5.77
C LEU A 33 6.05 -30.15 6.65
N GLY A 34 4.90 -30.74 6.97
CA GLY A 34 4.82 -32.04 7.65
C GLY A 34 4.85 -32.01 9.19
N GLU A 35 5.14 -30.86 9.80
CA GLU A 35 5.09 -30.68 11.26
C GLU A 35 3.75 -30.08 11.70
N ARG A 36 3.15 -30.63 12.77
CA ARG A 36 1.93 -30.07 13.38
C ARG A 36 2.29 -28.99 14.38
N PHE A 37 2.05 -27.74 14.01
CA PHE A 37 2.17 -26.60 14.91
C PHE A 37 0.82 -26.23 15.53
N SER A 38 0.79 -26.00 16.83
CA SER A 38 -0.36 -25.37 17.50
C SER A 38 -0.54 -23.92 17.04
N ASN A 39 -1.74 -23.36 17.21
CA ASN A 39 -2.02 -21.95 16.87
C ASN A 39 -1.10 -20.98 17.63
N LYS A 40 -0.73 -21.28 18.89
CA LYS A 40 0.21 -20.47 19.66
C LYS A 40 1.62 -20.50 19.05
N GLN A 41 2.08 -21.65 18.57
CA GLN A 41 3.37 -21.77 17.91
C GLN A 41 3.41 -21.06 16.55
N ARG A 42 2.30 -21.10 15.79
CA ARG A 42 2.16 -20.35 14.52
C ARG A 42 2.20 -18.84 14.74
N ARG A 43 1.54 -18.34 15.78
CA ARG A 43 1.62 -16.92 16.18
C ARG A 43 3.03 -16.48 16.58
N GLN A 44 3.85 -17.41 17.07
CA GLN A 44 5.26 -17.19 17.38
C GLN A 44 6.19 -17.39 16.17
N GLY A 45 5.64 -17.64 14.96
CA GLY A 45 6.42 -17.89 13.75
C GLY A 45 7.23 -19.18 13.76
N LYS A 46 6.94 -20.15 14.65
CA LYS A 46 7.74 -21.39 14.76
C LYS A 46 7.57 -22.32 13.56
N ASP A 47 6.50 -22.15 12.81
CA ASP A 47 6.23 -22.84 11.54
C ASP A 47 6.98 -22.22 10.36
N ILE A 48 7.65 -21.08 10.54
CA ILE A 48 8.38 -20.38 9.49
C ILE A 48 9.76 -21.02 9.30
N LEU A 49 10.04 -21.46 8.07
CA LEU A 49 11.37 -21.92 7.65
C LEU A 49 12.26 -20.71 7.34
N TYR A 50 11.76 -19.82 6.50
CA TYR A 50 12.37 -18.53 6.20
C TYR A 50 11.36 -17.54 5.65
N GLU A 51 11.70 -16.27 5.78
CA GLU A 51 11.07 -15.15 5.07
C GLU A 51 12.07 -14.61 4.06
N ALA A 52 11.61 -14.25 2.87
CA ALA A 52 12.49 -13.70 1.84
C ALA A 52 11.78 -12.62 1.03
N SER A 53 12.55 -11.65 0.58
CA SER A 53 12.13 -10.66 -0.43
C SER A 53 13.05 -10.78 -1.64
N SER A 54 12.51 -10.53 -2.83
CA SER A 54 13.33 -10.42 -4.05
C SER A 54 14.01 -9.07 -4.20
N THR A 55 13.84 -8.15 -3.24
CA THR A 55 14.38 -6.80 -3.31
C THR A 55 15.88 -6.82 -3.09
N PRO A 56 16.69 -6.27 -4.02
CA PRO A 56 18.13 -6.21 -3.83
C PRO A 56 18.49 -5.30 -2.64
N PRO A 57 19.65 -5.53 -2.00
CA PRO A 57 20.17 -4.60 -1.00
C PRO A 57 20.31 -3.17 -1.57
N PRO A 58 20.13 -2.13 -0.75
CA PRO A 58 20.25 -0.75 -1.22
C PRO A 58 21.70 -0.44 -1.56
N ALA A 59 21.91 0.46 -2.53
CA ALA A 59 23.24 0.82 -3.04
C ALA A 59 24.21 1.23 -1.92
N LEU A 60 23.71 1.94 -0.90
CA LEU A 60 24.49 2.34 0.28
C LEU A 60 25.16 1.17 1.00
N MET A 61 24.59 -0.04 0.96
CA MET A 61 25.21 -1.22 1.59
C MET A 61 26.44 -1.74 0.85
N HIS A 62 26.61 -1.34 -0.41
CA HIS A 62 27.70 -1.77 -1.28
C HIS A 62 28.86 -0.76 -1.36
N VAL A 63 28.70 0.47 -0.86
CA VAL A 63 29.71 1.54 -1.00
C VAL A 63 30.98 1.24 -0.21
N CYS A 64 30.88 1.18 1.12
CA CYS A 64 32.02 0.95 2.01
C CYS A 64 31.57 0.51 3.41
N HIS A 65 32.54 0.18 4.28
CA HIS A 65 32.25 -0.20 5.66
C HIS A 65 31.56 0.92 6.46
N GLU A 66 31.96 2.17 6.23
CA GLU A 66 31.39 3.34 6.91
C GLU A 66 29.90 3.52 6.56
N SER A 67 29.57 3.45 5.27
CA SER A 67 28.17 3.52 4.81
C SER A 67 27.30 2.42 5.43
N ARG A 68 27.77 1.17 5.46
CA ARG A 68 27.05 0.07 6.12
C ARG A 68 26.83 0.27 7.61
N ARG A 69 27.71 1.02 8.28
CA ARG A 69 27.63 1.26 9.73
C ARG A 69 26.69 2.41 10.07
N TYR A 70 26.62 3.44 9.22
CA TYR A 70 25.94 4.70 9.53
C TYR A 70 24.68 4.96 8.71
N ALA A 71 24.48 4.28 7.59
CA ALA A 71 23.22 4.36 6.88
C ALA A 71 22.10 3.67 7.71
N PRO A 72 20.90 4.26 7.81
CA PRO A 72 19.79 3.81 8.64
C PRO A 72 19.06 2.60 8.04
N TYR A 73 19.79 1.53 7.74
CA TYR A 73 19.24 0.26 7.31
C TYR A 73 19.51 -0.81 8.36
N GLN A 74 18.51 -1.65 8.63
CA GLN A 74 18.63 -2.80 9.51
C GLN A 74 18.33 -4.10 8.79
N ARG A 75 18.79 -5.23 9.34
CA ARG A 75 18.51 -6.55 8.78
C ARG A 75 17.08 -6.97 9.15
N ALA A 76 16.20 -7.09 8.16
CA ALA A 76 14.86 -7.66 8.29
C ALA A 76 14.84 -9.13 7.84
N PHE A 77 13.72 -9.82 8.06
CA PHE A 77 13.51 -11.23 7.68
C PHE A 77 14.55 -12.19 8.28
N THR A 78 14.95 -11.92 9.52
CA THR A 78 15.92 -12.73 10.29
C THR A 78 15.26 -13.91 11.03
N ALA A 79 13.94 -14.06 10.91
CA ALA A 79 13.16 -15.15 11.51
C ALA A 79 13.29 -16.46 10.72
N GLY A 80 13.01 -17.58 11.41
CA GLY A 80 13.05 -18.93 10.84
C GLY A 80 14.35 -19.69 11.14
N THR A 81 14.41 -20.94 10.72
CA THR A 81 15.61 -21.79 10.90
C THR A 81 16.67 -21.56 9.82
N GLU A 82 16.29 -20.96 8.68
CA GLU A 82 17.19 -20.64 7.57
C GLU A 82 17.03 -19.18 7.10
N PRO A 83 17.35 -18.18 7.95
CA PRO A 83 16.97 -16.79 7.69
C PRO A 83 17.57 -16.22 6.41
N ARG A 84 16.72 -15.69 5.53
CA ARG A 84 17.08 -15.02 4.27
C ARG A 84 16.82 -13.53 4.39
N TRP A 85 17.65 -12.91 5.21
CA TRP A 85 17.52 -11.50 5.56
C TRP A 85 17.82 -10.57 4.39
N THR A 86 17.23 -9.38 4.43
CA THR A 86 17.61 -8.26 3.57
C THR A 86 17.76 -7.00 4.42
N TRP A 87 18.39 -5.97 3.88
CA TRP A 87 18.43 -4.66 4.51
C TRP A 87 17.07 -3.99 4.32
N VAL A 88 16.56 -3.27 5.32
CA VAL A 88 15.30 -2.51 5.28
C VAL A 88 15.43 -1.25 6.13
N ASN A 89 14.88 -0.14 5.63
CA ASN A 89 14.60 1.05 6.43
C ASN A 89 13.07 1.17 6.56
N PHE A 90 12.52 0.81 7.71
CA PHE A 90 11.06 0.78 7.91
C PHE A 90 10.41 2.17 7.94
N GLU A 91 11.20 3.22 8.17
CA GLU A 91 10.74 4.60 8.17
C GLU A 91 10.67 5.20 6.76
N LEU A 92 11.34 4.62 5.75
CA LEU A 92 11.39 5.14 4.37
C LEU A 92 10.89 4.14 3.32
N ASP A 93 11.20 2.86 3.47
CA ASP A 93 10.85 1.81 2.52
C ASP A 93 9.33 1.57 2.47
N ILE A 94 8.81 1.31 1.28
CA ILE A 94 7.40 1.03 1.03
C ILE A 94 7.23 -0.46 0.75
N PHE A 95 6.44 -1.14 1.57
CA PHE A 95 6.17 -2.57 1.43
C PHE A 95 5.06 -2.80 0.41
N CYS A 96 5.40 -3.43 -0.71
CA CYS A 96 4.50 -3.62 -1.83
C CYS A 96 3.95 -5.05 -1.84
N VAL A 97 2.62 -5.15 -1.80
CA VAL A 97 1.89 -6.42 -1.88
C VAL A 97 1.01 -6.44 -3.13
N ASN A 98 1.02 -7.58 -3.82
CA ASN A 98 0.29 -7.75 -5.08
C ASN A 98 -1.12 -8.35 -4.89
N SER A 99 -1.51 -8.61 -3.65
CA SER A 99 -2.85 -9.08 -3.29
C SER A 99 -3.08 -8.86 -1.79
N LEU A 100 -4.34 -8.84 -1.36
CA LEU A 100 -4.69 -8.74 0.06
C LEU A 100 -4.18 -9.93 0.89
N TYR A 101 -4.14 -11.12 0.31
CA TYR A 101 -3.60 -12.30 0.99
C TYR A 101 -2.11 -12.19 1.28
N ALA A 102 -1.36 -11.50 0.42
CA ALA A 102 0.07 -11.29 0.61
C ALA A 102 0.39 -10.35 1.79
N ILE A 103 -0.57 -9.58 2.30
CA ILE A 103 -0.39 -8.80 3.54
C ILE A 103 -0.11 -9.74 4.73
N HIS A 104 -0.70 -10.95 4.71
CA HIS A 104 -0.44 -11.93 5.77
C HIS A 104 1.00 -12.40 5.81
N ASP A 105 1.76 -12.31 4.71
CA ASP A 105 3.17 -12.71 4.63
C ASP A 105 4.13 -11.72 5.30
N LEU A 106 3.65 -10.58 5.81
CA LEU A 106 4.47 -9.60 6.55
C LEU A 106 4.53 -9.88 8.07
N VAL A 107 4.21 -11.10 8.53
CA VAL A 107 4.01 -11.47 9.95
C VAL A 107 5.08 -10.90 10.88
N SER A 108 6.36 -11.14 10.59
CA SER A 108 7.43 -10.81 11.53
C SER A 108 7.70 -9.31 11.68
N HIS A 109 7.20 -8.49 10.76
CA HIS A 109 7.50 -7.05 10.71
C HIS A 109 6.24 -6.17 10.76
N ARG A 110 5.07 -6.73 11.06
CA ARG A 110 3.78 -5.98 11.10
C ARG A 110 3.89 -4.70 11.91
N HIS A 111 4.54 -4.77 13.08
CA HIS A 111 4.69 -3.63 13.97
C HIS A 111 5.74 -2.62 13.52
N GLU A 112 6.63 -2.97 12.58
CA GLU A 112 7.69 -2.06 12.12
C GLU A 112 7.30 -1.34 10.83
N VAL A 113 6.50 -1.97 9.97
CA VAL A 113 6.07 -1.43 8.68
C VAL A 113 5.27 -0.14 8.85
N GLN A 114 5.75 0.95 8.25
CA GLN A 114 5.08 2.25 8.28
C GLN A 114 4.36 2.62 6.97
N ARG A 115 4.73 2.00 5.84
CA ARG A 115 4.12 2.28 4.54
C ARG A 115 3.80 1.02 3.78
N LEU A 116 2.56 0.90 3.33
CA LEU A 116 2.10 -0.20 2.49
C LEU A 116 1.67 0.34 1.13
N ARG A 117 2.01 -0.41 0.08
CA ARG A 117 1.43 -0.26 -1.24
C ARG A 117 0.73 -1.55 -1.61
N ILE A 118 -0.58 -1.48 -1.77
CA ILE A 118 -1.44 -2.64 -1.99
C ILE A 118 -1.99 -2.56 -3.42
N ARG A 119 -1.80 -3.61 -4.19
CA ARG A 119 -2.49 -3.79 -5.46
C ARG A 119 -3.59 -4.84 -5.26
N PRO A 120 -4.88 -4.47 -5.30
CA PRO A 120 -5.96 -5.43 -5.26
C PRO A 120 -5.97 -6.30 -6.54
N ASP A 121 -6.09 -7.60 -6.35
CA ASP A 121 -6.18 -8.59 -7.42
C ASP A 121 -7.66 -8.77 -7.87
N ASP A 122 -7.85 -9.30 -9.08
CA ASP A 122 -9.14 -9.39 -9.82
C ASP A 122 -10.04 -10.54 -9.36
N HIS A 123 -9.58 -11.37 -8.41
CA HIS A 123 -10.38 -12.51 -7.97
C HIS A 123 -11.65 -12.05 -7.23
N HIS A 124 -12.83 -12.45 -7.72
CA HIS A 124 -14.14 -12.18 -7.10
C HIS A 124 -14.19 -12.53 -5.61
N GLN A 125 -13.51 -13.61 -5.20
CA GLN A 125 -13.41 -14.01 -3.79
C GLN A 125 -12.71 -12.96 -2.91
N LEU A 126 -11.84 -12.11 -3.46
CA LEU A 126 -11.17 -11.03 -2.72
C LEU A 126 -12.14 -9.94 -2.32
N TYR A 127 -13.08 -9.56 -3.19
CA TYR A 127 -14.07 -8.54 -2.85
C TYR A 127 -14.90 -9.00 -1.66
N GLU A 128 -15.48 -10.20 -1.74
CA GLU A 128 -16.21 -10.83 -0.63
C GLU A 128 -15.35 -11.00 0.62
N SER A 129 -14.06 -11.35 0.46
CA SER A 129 -13.12 -11.45 1.57
C SER A 129 -12.89 -10.12 2.27
N ALA A 130 -12.77 -9.02 1.52
CA ALA A 130 -12.58 -7.69 2.08
C ALA A 130 -13.85 -7.15 2.75
N THR A 131 -15.01 -7.26 2.08
CA THR A 131 -16.27 -6.65 2.54
C THR A 131 -17.02 -7.50 3.57
N THR A 132 -17.08 -8.82 3.36
CA THR A 132 -17.90 -9.74 4.16
C THR A 132 -17.08 -10.40 5.26
N TYR A 133 -15.87 -10.88 4.93
CA TYR A 133 -15.03 -11.62 5.88
C TYR A 133 -14.00 -10.74 6.60
N GLY A 134 -13.95 -9.44 6.28
CA GLY A 134 -13.11 -8.47 6.96
C GLY A 134 -11.61 -8.72 6.80
N ALA A 135 -11.17 -9.19 5.62
CA ALA A 135 -9.75 -9.45 5.35
C ALA A 135 -8.84 -8.25 5.60
N LEU A 136 -9.36 -7.03 5.46
CA LEU A 136 -8.63 -5.79 5.74
C LEU A 136 -8.36 -5.53 7.23
N LYS A 137 -9.03 -6.24 8.16
CA LYS A 137 -8.75 -6.16 9.61
C LYS A 137 -7.32 -6.56 9.96
N ILE A 138 -6.62 -7.27 9.07
CA ILE A 138 -5.20 -7.57 9.26
C ILE A 138 -4.34 -6.29 9.38
N LEU A 139 -4.79 -5.18 8.78
CA LEU A 139 -4.12 -3.88 8.85
C LEU A 139 -4.13 -3.30 10.27
N ASP A 140 -5.02 -3.77 11.15
CA ASP A 140 -5.08 -3.37 12.56
C ASP A 140 -3.85 -3.86 13.34
N GLU A 141 -3.18 -4.91 12.85
CA GLU A 141 -1.94 -5.40 13.45
C GLU A 141 -0.72 -4.53 13.12
N PHE A 142 -0.85 -3.63 12.14
CA PHE A 142 0.21 -2.72 11.71
C PHE A 142 0.15 -1.39 12.47
N VAL A 143 0.50 -1.46 13.76
CA VAL A 143 0.36 -0.34 14.71
C VAL A 143 1.14 0.94 14.36
N ASN A 144 2.19 0.82 13.54
CA ASN A 144 3.02 1.94 13.10
C ASN A 144 2.75 2.35 11.65
N LEU A 145 1.71 1.81 11.02
CA LEU A 145 1.32 2.15 9.66
C LEU A 145 0.86 3.60 9.59
N LYS A 146 1.52 4.39 8.75
CA LYS A 146 1.28 5.81 8.53
C LYS A 146 0.72 6.10 7.15
N GLU A 147 0.93 5.20 6.19
CA GLU A 147 0.59 5.45 4.80
C GLU A 147 0.17 4.15 4.11
N ILE A 148 -0.98 4.21 3.42
CA ILE A 148 -1.51 3.13 2.61
C ILE A 148 -1.74 3.68 1.20
N ARG A 149 -1.03 3.11 0.22
CA ARG A 149 -1.24 3.40 -1.20
C ARG A 149 -1.94 2.24 -1.87
N VAL A 150 -3.16 2.44 -2.35
CA VAL A 150 -3.92 1.43 -3.08
C VAL A 150 -3.76 1.68 -4.57
N VAL A 151 -3.16 0.73 -5.29
CA VAL A 151 -2.97 0.83 -6.74
C VAL A 151 -4.22 0.30 -7.44
N LEU A 152 -4.92 1.17 -8.15
CA LEU A 152 -6.15 0.84 -8.85
C LEU A 152 -5.85 0.73 -10.35
N SER A 153 -6.18 -0.42 -10.93
CA SER A 153 -6.28 -0.51 -12.39
C SER A 153 -7.65 0.00 -12.85
N TRP A 154 -7.79 0.22 -14.15
CA TRP A 154 -9.07 0.58 -14.73
C TRP A 154 -10.18 -0.42 -14.33
N GLY A 155 -11.39 0.08 -14.09
CA GLY A 155 -12.53 -0.72 -13.61
C GLY A 155 -12.50 -1.11 -12.12
N LYS A 156 -11.48 -0.69 -11.35
CA LYS A 156 -11.32 -1.04 -9.92
C LYS A 156 -11.62 0.09 -8.94
N LEU A 157 -12.29 1.15 -9.39
CA LEU A 157 -12.60 2.31 -8.56
C LEU A 157 -13.40 1.95 -7.29
N PHE A 158 -14.22 0.89 -7.34
CA PHE A 158 -14.99 0.38 -6.21
C PHE A 158 -14.12 -0.05 -5.00
N TRP A 159 -12.84 -0.37 -5.21
CA TRP A 159 -11.91 -0.63 -4.10
C TRP A 159 -11.65 0.63 -3.27
N GLY A 160 -11.82 1.82 -3.86
CA GLY A 160 -11.84 3.09 -3.16
C GLY A 160 -12.75 3.06 -1.94
N ASP A 161 -14.01 2.75 -2.19
CA ASP A 161 -15.00 2.59 -1.14
C ASP A 161 -14.58 1.52 -0.14
N VAL A 162 -14.22 0.32 -0.59
CA VAL A 162 -13.85 -0.79 0.31
C VAL A 162 -12.77 -0.37 1.31
N PHE A 163 -11.71 0.31 0.87
CA PHE A 163 -10.67 0.81 1.78
C PHE A 163 -11.19 1.95 2.67
N MET A 164 -11.95 2.89 2.13
CA MET A 164 -12.51 4.01 2.90
C MET A 164 -13.54 3.55 3.95
N TRP A 165 -14.29 2.48 3.71
CA TRP A 165 -15.26 1.96 4.68
C TRP A 165 -14.59 1.06 5.73
N HIS A 166 -13.68 0.18 5.31
CA HIS A 166 -13.15 -0.85 6.19
C HIS A 166 -11.84 -0.48 6.91
N CYS A 167 -11.07 0.52 6.43
CA CYS A 167 -9.83 0.95 7.10
C CYS A 167 -10.00 2.17 8.00
N SER A 168 -11.09 2.93 7.87
CA SER A 168 -11.31 4.21 8.58
C SER A 168 -11.45 4.12 10.10
N GLY A 169 -11.65 2.92 10.66
CA GLY A 169 -11.74 2.73 12.11
C GLY A 169 -10.39 2.79 12.83
N TYR A 170 -9.29 2.61 12.11
CA TYR A 170 -7.98 2.32 12.71
C TYR A 170 -6.84 3.16 12.13
N HIS A 171 -6.99 3.63 10.90
CA HIS A 171 -6.06 4.53 10.23
C HIS A 171 -6.80 5.79 9.76
N PRO A 172 -6.27 7.00 10.01
CA PRO A 172 -6.85 8.23 9.48
C PRO A 172 -7.10 8.12 7.98
N ARG A 173 -8.27 8.58 7.53
CA ARG A 173 -8.64 8.57 6.11
C ARG A 173 -7.64 9.32 5.23
N GLU A 174 -7.02 10.37 5.77
CA GLU A 174 -5.96 11.13 5.10
C GLU A 174 -4.69 10.31 4.80
N ASN A 175 -4.50 9.17 5.46
CA ASN A 175 -3.33 8.31 5.26
C ASN A 175 -3.54 7.28 4.15
N ILE A 176 -4.70 7.29 3.49
CA ILE A 176 -5.04 6.38 2.39
C ILE A 176 -5.05 7.16 1.08
N GLU A 177 -4.13 6.80 0.19
CA GLU A 177 -4.01 7.36 -1.15
C GLU A 177 -4.32 6.28 -2.19
N PHE A 178 -4.96 6.69 -3.29
CA PHE A 178 -5.31 5.83 -4.40
C PHE A 178 -4.49 6.21 -5.62
N VAL A 179 -3.74 5.27 -6.17
CA VAL A 179 -2.86 5.49 -7.32
C VAL A 179 -3.50 4.85 -8.54
N ASP A 180 -3.88 5.65 -9.52
CA ASP A 180 -4.30 5.14 -10.81
C ASP A 180 -3.09 4.53 -11.55
N GLU A 181 -3.21 3.26 -11.94
CA GLU A 181 -2.10 2.53 -12.56
C GLU A 181 -1.74 3.06 -13.95
N GLY A 182 -2.72 3.52 -14.72
CA GLY A 182 -2.52 3.96 -16.10
C GLY A 182 -1.84 5.32 -16.20
N SER A 183 -2.36 6.31 -15.46
CA SER A 183 -1.88 7.69 -15.46
C SER A 183 -0.81 7.97 -14.41
N GLY A 184 -0.74 7.16 -13.35
CA GLY A 184 0.11 7.42 -12.18
C GLY A 184 -0.41 8.53 -11.27
N LEU A 185 -1.60 9.09 -11.53
CA LEU A 185 -2.22 10.10 -10.68
C LEU A 185 -2.54 9.52 -9.31
N VAL A 186 -2.47 10.39 -8.30
CA VAL A 186 -2.76 10.04 -6.90
C VAL A 186 -3.99 10.82 -6.46
N HIS A 187 -4.95 10.10 -5.89
CA HIS A 187 -6.22 10.63 -5.42
C HIS A 187 -6.40 10.34 -3.93
N THR A 188 -6.98 11.29 -3.21
CA THR A 188 -7.56 11.04 -1.89
C THR A 188 -8.86 10.24 -2.03
N GLY A 189 -9.40 9.70 -0.93
CA GLY A 189 -10.72 9.05 -0.93
C GLY A 189 -11.83 9.91 -1.55
N PRO A 190 -12.01 11.19 -1.12
CA PRO A 190 -12.97 12.10 -1.75
C PRO A 190 -12.71 12.31 -3.25
N GLN A 191 -11.46 12.57 -3.67
CA GLN A 191 -11.13 12.76 -5.08
C GLN A 191 -11.41 11.52 -5.92
N LEU A 192 -11.14 10.33 -5.39
CA LEU A 192 -11.45 9.08 -6.07
C LEU A 192 -12.96 8.89 -6.23
N LYS A 193 -13.75 9.25 -5.21
CA LYS A 193 -15.22 9.25 -5.32
C LYS A 193 -15.68 10.18 -6.44
N LEU A 194 -15.09 11.37 -6.57
CA LEU A 194 -15.42 12.28 -7.69
C LEU A 194 -15.15 11.66 -9.05
N VAL A 195 -14.01 10.97 -9.20
CA VAL A 195 -13.68 10.25 -10.45
C VAL A 195 -14.69 9.13 -10.71
N GLY A 196 -15.11 8.41 -9.68
CA GLY A 196 -16.13 7.35 -9.77
C GLY A 196 -17.52 7.89 -10.15
N ASP A 197 -17.97 8.96 -9.50
CA ASP A 197 -19.24 9.64 -9.76
C ASP A 197 -19.22 10.22 -11.18
N TRP A 198 -18.13 10.88 -11.59
CA TRP A 198 -17.96 11.34 -12.97
C TRP A 198 -18.05 10.20 -13.97
N HIS A 199 -17.32 9.11 -13.77
CA HIS A 199 -17.35 7.98 -14.69
C HIS A 199 -18.72 7.27 -14.75
N THR A 200 -19.46 7.24 -13.64
CA THR A 200 -20.72 6.48 -13.57
C THR A 200 -21.93 7.30 -13.97
N VAL A 201 -21.94 8.60 -13.63
CA VAL A 201 -23.09 9.48 -13.73
C VAL A 201 -22.91 10.53 -14.83
N PHE A 202 -21.69 11.07 -14.99
CA PHE A 202 -21.46 12.23 -15.86
C PHE A 202 -20.70 11.92 -17.16
N SER A 203 -20.11 10.73 -17.28
CA SER A 203 -19.46 10.28 -18.52
C SER A 203 -20.43 9.41 -19.28
N PHE A 204 -20.99 9.97 -20.34
CA PHE A 204 -22.11 9.40 -21.09
C PHE A 204 -21.74 8.12 -21.85
N ASP A 205 -20.45 7.90 -22.08
CA ASP A 205 -19.91 6.70 -22.72
C ASP A 205 -18.69 6.10 -22.01
N ARG A 206 -18.41 6.52 -20.75
CA ARG A 206 -17.20 6.15 -19.98
C ARG A 206 -15.86 6.67 -20.51
N GLU A 207 -15.85 7.30 -21.68
CA GLU A 207 -14.69 7.95 -22.30
C GLU A 207 -14.75 9.48 -22.16
N GLY A 208 -15.90 10.01 -21.71
CA GLY A 208 -16.11 11.44 -21.50
C GLY A 208 -16.64 12.15 -22.75
N ASN A 209 -17.16 11.41 -23.73
CA ASN A 209 -17.82 12.03 -24.87
C ASN A 209 -19.20 12.56 -24.45
N PRO A 210 -19.66 13.68 -25.03
CA PRO A 210 -21.01 14.20 -24.77
C PRO A 210 -22.05 13.16 -25.22
N PRO A 211 -23.23 13.16 -24.60
CA PRO A 211 -24.27 12.22 -24.98
C PRO A 211 -24.83 12.59 -26.35
N GLU A 212 -25.59 11.66 -26.93
CA GLU A 212 -26.38 11.99 -28.11
C GLU A 212 -27.30 13.19 -27.77
N PRO A 213 -27.40 14.21 -28.65
CA PRO A 213 -28.11 15.45 -28.35
C PRO A 213 -29.54 15.24 -27.85
N ASP A 214 -30.18 14.17 -28.32
CA ASP A 214 -31.57 13.83 -28.05
C ASP A 214 -31.77 13.18 -26.67
N ARG A 215 -30.71 12.73 -26.01
CA ARG A 215 -30.75 12.04 -24.69
C ARG A 215 -30.22 12.88 -23.54
N LEU A 216 -29.61 14.03 -23.84
CA LEU A 216 -28.97 14.91 -22.87
C LEU A 216 -29.92 15.33 -21.73
N GLN A 217 -31.19 15.61 -22.02
CA GLN A 217 -32.16 16.05 -21.01
C GLN A 217 -32.52 14.93 -20.02
N GLU A 218 -32.77 13.72 -20.52
CA GLU A 218 -33.09 12.53 -19.69
C GLU A 218 -31.91 12.15 -18.80
N GLU A 219 -30.69 12.25 -19.33
CA GLU A 219 -29.47 11.93 -18.59
C GLU A 219 -29.09 13.02 -17.56
N ILE A 220 -29.39 14.30 -17.83
CA ILE A 220 -29.30 15.37 -16.83
C ILE A 220 -30.30 15.13 -15.71
N GLU A 221 -31.54 14.76 -16.03
CA GLU A 221 -32.57 14.45 -15.01
C GLU A 221 -32.17 13.25 -14.16
N PHE A 222 -31.64 12.18 -14.78
CA PHE A 222 -31.10 11.02 -14.07
C PHE A 222 -29.95 11.40 -13.12
N ALA A 223 -29.02 12.23 -13.58
CA ALA A 223 -27.91 12.73 -12.77
C ALA A 223 -28.33 13.72 -11.67
N LEU A 224 -29.55 14.27 -11.71
CA LEU A 224 -30.06 15.21 -10.70
C LEU A 224 -31.03 14.55 -9.70
N ASP A 225 -31.63 13.41 -10.05
CA ASP A 225 -32.58 12.68 -9.20
C ASP A 225 -31.89 11.79 -8.14
N ASP A 226 -30.60 11.52 -8.31
CA ASP A 226 -29.90 10.56 -7.45
C ASP A 226 -29.34 11.17 -6.15
N LEU A 227 -29.62 10.50 -5.03
CA LEU A 227 -29.29 10.94 -3.67
C LEU A 227 -27.90 10.46 -3.17
N TRP A 228 -27.11 9.76 -4.01
CA TRP A 228 -25.88 9.07 -3.56
C TRP A 228 -24.55 9.67 -4.08
N HIS A 229 -24.57 10.51 -5.11
CA HIS A 229 -23.40 11.23 -5.64
C HIS A 229 -23.38 12.70 -5.20
N LEU A 230 -22.20 13.31 -5.21
CA LEU A 230 -22.04 14.72 -4.86
C LEU A 230 -22.24 15.59 -6.10
N THR A 231 -23.12 16.59 -6.01
CA THR A 231 -23.22 17.64 -7.04
C THR A 231 -22.00 18.57 -6.98
N MET A 232 -21.66 19.20 -8.12
CA MET A 232 -20.57 20.21 -8.17
C MET A 232 -20.70 21.30 -7.10
N ALA A 233 -21.92 21.68 -6.71
CA ALA A 233 -22.14 22.65 -5.63
C ALA A 233 -21.76 22.09 -4.25
N GLN A 234 -22.15 20.85 -3.93
CA GLN A 234 -21.76 20.18 -2.68
C GLN A 234 -20.26 19.87 -2.63
N MET A 235 -19.62 19.71 -3.79
CA MET A 235 -18.17 19.48 -3.89
C MET A 235 -17.34 20.67 -3.44
N TYR A 236 -17.79 21.90 -3.73
CA TYR A 236 -17.10 23.13 -3.29
C TYR A 236 -17.17 23.37 -1.77
N GLU A 237 -18.03 22.65 -1.05
CA GLU A 237 -18.19 22.78 0.40
C GLU A 237 -17.31 21.80 1.20
N ILE A 238 -16.55 20.92 0.52
CA ILE A 238 -15.74 19.85 1.14
C ILE A 238 -14.23 20.17 1.13
N GLU A 239 -13.81 21.32 0.58
CA GLU A 239 -12.45 21.87 0.75
C GLU A 239 -12.19 22.40 2.18
#